data_AF-A0A442J0B3-F1
#
_entry.id   AF-A0A442J0B3-F1
#
_cell.length_a   1.000
_cell.length_b   1.000
_cell.length_c   1.000
_cell.angle_alpha   90.00
_cell.angle_beta   90.00
_cell.angle_gamma   90.00
#
_symmetry.space_group_name_H-M   'P 1'
#
loop_
_entity.id
_entity.type
_entity.pdbx_description
1 polymer ?
#
loop_
_entity_poly.entity_id
_entity_poly.type
_entity_poly.pdbx_seq_one_letter_code
_entity_poly.pdbx_strand_id
1 'polypeptide(L)'
;MKLEGQVQMDGKYAGGHIKPENKAAERIDRRLKKCQNMKRLCVLALREKNGSGFDRIFTRIVREEQGEAAWATVRDHVSRYATVVTDEHPSYADLAGLN
;
A
#
# COMPACT_ATOMS: atom_id res chain seq x y z
N MET A 1 -15.52 10.37 6.28
CA MET A 1 -15.75 9.15 7.10
C MET A 1 -14.39 8.61 7.48
N LYS A 2 -14.17 8.21 8.74
CA LYS A 2 -12.88 7.66 9.19
C LYS A 2 -13.05 6.21 9.65
N LEU A 3 -12.04 5.39 9.38
CA LEU A 3 -11.88 4.03 9.89
C LEU A 3 -11.44 4.09 11.36
N GLU A 4 -11.94 3.17 12.18
CA GLU A 4 -11.76 3.17 13.64
C GLU A 4 -11.27 1.82 14.16
N GLY A 5 -10.97 1.72 15.45
CA GLY A 5 -10.55 0.46 16.09
C GLY A 5 -9.20 -0.05 15.56
N GLN A 6 -9.20 -1.25 14.98
CA GLN A 6 -8.02 -1.82 14.33
C GLN A 6 -8.16 -1.71 12.81
N VAL A 7 -7.19 -1.06 12.16
CA VAL A 7 -7.18 -0.87 10.71
C VAL A 7 -5.98 -1.60 10.13
N GLN A 8 -6.22 -2.54 9.25
CA GLN A 8 -5.18 -3.23 8.50
C GLN A 8 -4.91 -2.48 7.21
N MET A 9 -3.64 -2.19 6.93
CA MET A 9 -3.23 -1.53 5.70
C MET A 9 -2.27 -2.41 4.92
N ASP A 10 -2.53 -2.56 3.62
CA ASP A 10 -1.71 -3.33 2.70
C ASP A 10 -1.69 -2.65 1.32
N GLY A 11 -0.65 -2.89 0.55
CA GLY A 11 -0.43 -2.33 -0.77
C GLY A 11 -0.21 -3.41 -1.81
N LYS A 12 -1.01 -3.36 -2.87
CA LYS A 12 -0.88 -4.28 -4.00
C LYS A 12 -0.52 -3.55 -5.26
N TYR A 13 0.65 -3.89 -5.81
CA TYR A 13 1.03 -3.38 -7.11
C TYR A 13 0.27 -4.05 -8.25
N ALA A 14 -0.27 -3.23 -9.15
CA ALA A 14 -0.97 -3.63 -10.37
C ALA A 14 -0.44 -2.88 -11.59
N GLY A 15 -0.61 -3.46 -12.77
CA GLY A 15 -0.12 -2.89 -14.02
C GLY A 15 1.39 -3.04 -14.21
N GLY A 16 1.91 -2.42 -15.26
CA GLY A 16 3.35 -2.46 -15.57
C GLY A 16 3.89 -3.82 -15.99
N HIS A 17 3.04 -4.73 -16.49
CA HIS A 17 3.51 -6.03 -16.99
C HIS A 17 4.56 -5.85 -18.09
N ILE A 18 5.69 -6.51 -17.92
CA ILE A 18 6.77 -6.58 -18.91
C ILE A 18 7.00 -8.07 -19.16
N LYS A 19 6.81 -8.48 -20.42
CA LYS A 19 7.01 -9.86 -20.87
C LYS A 19 8.44 -10.27 -20.51
N PRO A 20 8.65 -11.36 -19.74
CA PRO A 20 9.99 -11.86 -19.48
C PRO A 20 10.59 -12.44 -20.75
N GLU A 21 11.91 -12.32 -20.87
CA GLU A 21 12.64 -13.03 -21.92
C GLU A 21 12.61 -14.54 -21.68
N ASN A 22 12.64 -15.30 -22.78
CA ASN A 22 12.55 -16.76 -22.75
C ASN A 22 13.78 -17.36 -22.06
N LYS A 23 14.97 -16.82 -22.31
CA LYS A 23 16.20 -17.25 -21.64
C LYS A 23 16.30 -16.59 -20.26
N ALA A 24 16.57 -17.40 -19.24
CA ALA A 24 16.65 -16.92 -17.85
C ALA A 24 17.71 -15.83 -17.65
N ALA A 25 18.88 -15.96 -18.30
CA ALA A 25 19.98 -14.99 -18.21
C ALA A 25 19.65 -13.61 -18.81
N GLU A 26 18.66 -13.53 -19.70
CA GLU A 26 18.23 -12.29 -20.35
C GLU A 26 17.02 -11.65 -19.63
N ARG A 27 16.52 -12.28 -18.57
CA ARG A 27 15.37 -11.76 -17.82
C ARG A 27 15.77 -10.49 -17.08
N ILE A 28 15.11 -9.41 -17.46
CA ILE A 28 15.22 -8.11 -16.80
C ILE A 28 14.66 -8.21 -15.37
N ASP A 29 15.42 -7.73 -14.38
CA ASP A 29 14.90 -7.55 -13.03
C ASP A 29 13.99 -6.31 -12.98
N ARG A 30 12.68 -6.57 -13.04
CA ARG A 30 11.62 -5.55 -13.03
C ARG A 30 11.46 -4.84 -11.69
N ARG A 31 12.16 -5.27 -10.64
CA ARG A 31 12.17 -4.58 -9.34
C ARG A 31 13.02 -3.32 -9.39
N LEU A 32 14.07 -3.31 -10.21
CA LEU A 32 14.95 -2.16 -10.38
C LEU A 32 14.22 -1.01 -11.08
N LYS A 33 14.28 0.21 -10.52
CA LYS A 33 13.64 1.42 -11.10
C LYS A 33 14.00 1.64 -12.58
N LYS A 34 15.25 1.39 -12.96
CA LYS A 34 15.74 1.53 -14.35
C LYS A 34 15.04 0.61 -15.35
N CYS A 35 14.46 -0.49 -14.87
CA CYS A 35 13.82 -1.53 -15.66
C CYS A 35 12.29 -1.45 -15.62
N GLN A 36 11.72 -0.45 -14.93
CA GLN A 36 10.28 -0.26 -14.82
C GLN A 36 9.77 0.59 -15.98
N ASN A 37 8.59 0.26 -16.51
CA ASN A 37 7.92 1.02 -17.58
C ASN A 37 7.04 2.17 -17.05
N MET A 38 7.12 2.47 -15.75
CA MET A 38 6.33 3.50 -15.04
C MET A 38 4.80 3.36 -15.15
N LYS A 39 4.30 2.22 -15.63
CA LYS A 39 2.86 1.90 -15.71
C LYS A 39 2.38 1.06 -14.51
N ARG A 40 3.28 0.72 -13.60
CA ARG A 40 2.94 0.03 -12.35
C ARG A 40 2.36 1.06 -11.38
N LEU A 41 1.22 0.75 -10.80
CA LEU A 41 0.55 1.52 -9.75
C LEU A 41 0.46 0.66 -8.51
N CYS A 42 0.37 1.26 -7.32
CA CYS A 42 0.03 0.57 -6.09
C CYS A 42 -1.40 0.91 -5.68
N VAL A 43 -2.18 -0.12 -5.37
CA VAL A 43 -3.49 -0.01 -4.73
C VAL A 43 -3.26 -0.19 -3.24
N LEU A 44 -3.38 0.89 -2.48
CA LEU A 44 -3.40 0.86 -1.03
C LEU A 44 -4.82 0.54 -0.56
N ALA A 45 -4.96 -0.48 0.25
CA ALA A 45 -6.22 -0.88 0.87
C ALA A 45 -6.11 -0.76 2.38
N LEU A 46 -7.06 -0.05 2.99
CA LEU A 46 -7.24 0.05 4.42
C LEU A 46 -8.56 -0.63 4.78
N ARG A 47 -8.48 -1.64 5.63
CA ARG A 47 -9.63 -2.40 6.10
C ARG A 47 -9.74 -2.26 7.60
N GLU A 48 -10.86 -1.71 8.04
CA GLU A 48 -11.27 -1.80 9.44
C GLU A 48 -11.61 -3.25 9.76
N LYS A 49 -11.06 -3.76 10.86
CA LYS A 49 -11.31 -5.10 11.36
C LYS A 49 -12.23 -4.99 12.57
N ASN A 50 -13.52 -5.21 12.34
CA ASN A 50 -14.51 -5.23 13.41
C ASN A 50 -14.82 -6.66 13.85
N GLY A 51 -14.94 -6.88 15.16
CA GLY A 51 -15.30 -8.19 15.71
C GLY A 51 -16.78 -8.55 15.53
N SER A 52 -17.65 -7.56 15.31
CA SER A 52 -19.11 -7.73 15.29
C SER A 52 -19.87 -6.69 14.46
N GLY A 53 -19.17 -5.81 13.74
CA GLY A 53 -19.76 -4.71 12.95
C GLY A 53 -19.47 -4.84 11.45
N PHE A 54 -19.91 -3.86 10.65
CA PHE A 54 -19.57 -3.82 9.23
C PHE A 54 -18.10 -3.44 9.05
N ASP A 55 -17.35 -4.27 8.31
CA ASP A 55 -15.99 -3.93 7.90
C ASP A 55 -16.05 -2.82 6.83
N ARG A 56 -15.49 -1.66 7.16
CA ARG A 56 -15.35 -0.54 6.23
C ARG A 56 -14.01 -0.64 5.52
N ILE A 57 -14.03 -0.41 4.21
CA ILE A 57 -12.84 -0.46 3.37
C ILE A 57 -12.65 0.90 2.71
N PHE A 58 -11.43 1.40 2.77
CA PHE A 58 -10.98 2.55 2.00
C PHE A 58 -9.84 2.13 1.08
N THR A 59 -9.92 2.49 -0.20
CA THR A 59 -8.86 2.20 -1.17
C THR A 59 -8.36 3.46 -1.84
N ARG A 60 -7.05 3.52 -2.10
CA ARG A 60 -6.41 4.60 -2.83
C ARG A 60 -5.42 4.04 -3.84
N ILE A 61 -5.45 4.60 -5.04
CA ILE A 61 -4.45 4.29 -6.07
C ILE A 61 -3.33 5.33 -5.99
N VAL A 62 -2.10 4.87 -5.84
CA VAL A 62 -0.88 5.68 -5.80
C VAL A 62 0.10 5.17 -6.87
N ARG A 63 1.02 6.01 -7.33
CA ARG A 63 1.99 5.61 -8.36
C ARG A 63 3.08 4.69 -7.80
N GLU A 64 3.55 4.98 -6.59
CA GLU A 64 4.47 4.14 -5.83
C GLU A 64 4.01 4.14 -4.37
N GLU A 65 4.38 3.11 -3.60
CA GLU A 65 4.33 3.13 -2.14
C GLU A 65 5.35 4.14 -1.62
N GLN A 66 4.99 5.40 -1.69
CA GLN A 66 5.71 6.46 -1.02
C GLN A 66 5.13 6.60 0.39
N GLY A 67 6.00 6.67 1.39
CA GLY A 67 5.59 6.81 2.77
C GLY A 67 4.67 8.03 2.98
N GLU A 68 4.91 9.14 2.28
CA GLU A 68 4.02 10.31 2.30
C GLU A 68 2.60 9.99 1.82
N ALA A 69 2.44 9.15 0.79
CA ALA A 69 1.13 8.78 0.28
C ALA A 69 0.41 7.83 1.24
N ALA A 70 1.13 6.91 1.87
CA ALA A 70 0.61 6.06 2.93
C ALA A 70 0.17 6.91 4.14
N TRP A 71 1.07 7.79 4.60
CA TRP A 71 0.87 8.73 5.69
C TRP A 71 -0.35 9.64 5.48
N ALA A 72 -0.47 10.27 4.31
CA ALA A 72 -1.62 11.10 3.98
C ALA A 72 -2.93 10.29 3.96
N THR A 73 -2.87 9.06 3.45
CA THR A 73 -4.04 8.17 3.40
C THR A 73 -4.53 7.83 4.81
N VAL A 74 -3.62 7.49 5.73
CA VAL A 74 -3.96 7.21 7.12
C VAL A 74 -4.46 8.48 7.83
N ARG A 75 -3.74 9.61 7.73
CA ARG A 75 -4.14 10.88 8.35
C ARG A 75 -5.58 11.28 8.00
N ASP A 76 -5.92 11.17 6.72
CA ASP A 76 -7.18 11.68 6.17
C ASP A 76 -8.36 10.71 6.46
N HIS A 77 -8.11 9.40 6.45
CA HIS A 77 -9.18 8.38 6.45
C HIS A 77 -9.18 7.46 7.67
N VAL A 78 -8.22 7.58 8.59
CA VAL A 78 -8.15 6.80 9.82
C VAL A 78 -8.31 7.73 11.02
N SER A 79 -9.02 7.24 12.05
CA SER A 79 -9.15 7.91 13.34
C SER A 79 -7.79 7.94 14.05
N ARG A 80 -7.50 9.03 14.76
CA ARG A 80 -6.27 9.15 15.56
C ARG A 80 -6.22 8.14 16.71
N TYR A 81 -7.37 7.64 17.14
CA TYR A 81 -7.47 6.63 18.19
C TYR A 81 -7.42 5.20 17.65
N ALA A 82 -7.33 5.01 16.33
CA ALA A 82 -7.26 3.69 15.73
C ALA A 82 -5.81 3.18 15.70
N THR A 83 -5.66 1.87 15.86
CA THR A 83 -4.37 1.18 15.69
C THR A 83 -4.23 0.72 14.25
N VAL A 84 -3.23 1.25 13.54
CA VAL A 84 -2.90 0.80 12.18
C VAL A 84 -1.92 -0.35 12.24
N VAL A 85 -2.24 -1.44 11.53
CA VAL A 85 -1.42 -2.65 11.43
C VAL A 85 -1.01 -2.81 9.97
N THR A 86 0.30 -2.86 9.73
CA THR A 86 0.90 -3.04 8.40
C THR A 86 1.78 -4.30 8.38
N ASP A 87 2.29 -4.66 7.20
CA ASP A 87 3.41 -5.57 7.09
C ASP A 87 4.75 -4.85 7.34
N GLU A 88 5.86 -5.52 7.03
CA GLU A 88 7.23 -5.03 7.22
C GLU A 88 7.74 -4.15 6.06
N HIS A 89 6.89 -3.73 5.12
CA HIS A 89 7.37 -2.95 3.97
C HIS A 89 7.96 -1.60 4.43
N PRO A 90 9.17 -1.20 3.96
CA PRO A 90 9.87 -0.02 4.48
C PRO A 90 9.09 1.30 4.37
N SER A 91 8.19 1.43 3.40
CA SER A 91 7.36 2.63 3.23
C SER A 91 6.41 2.89 4.40
N TYR A 92 6.11 1.88 5.22
CA TYR A 92 5.24 2.00 6.39
C TYR A 92 5.97 2.47 7.63
N ALA A 93 7.31 2.52 7.62
CA ALA A 93 8.09 3.09 8.72
C ALA A 93 7.69 4.54 9.03
N ASP A 94 7.31 5.30 7.98
CA ASP A 94 6.87 6.70 8.11
C ASP A 94 5.52 6.83 8.83
N LEU A 95 4.76 5.74 9.00
CA LEU A 95 3.51 5.75 9.79
C LEU A 95 3.79 5.75 11.30
N ALA A 96 5.00 5.42 11.74
CA ALA A 96 5.37 5.42 13.14
C ALA A 96 5.25 6.83 13.74
N GLY A 97 4.42 6.97 14.77
CA GLY A 97 4.17 8.26 15.44
C GLY A 97 3.07 9.13 14.82
N LEU A 98 2.34 8.62 13.81
CA LEU A 98 1.18 9.31 13.25
C LEU A 98 -0.05 9.27 14.17
N ASN A 99 -0.21 8.17 14.92
CA ASN A 99 -1.29 7.93 15.87
C ASN A 99 -0.73 7.63 17.26
#